data_AF-A0A328B2E6-F1
#
_entry.id   AF-A0A328B2E6-F1
#
_cell.length_a   1.000
_cell.length_b   1.000
_cell.length_c   1.000
_cell.angle_alpha   90.00
_cell.angle_beta   90.00
_cell.angle_gamma   90.00
#
_symmetry.space_group_name_H-M   'P 1'
#
loop_
_entity.id
_entity.type
_entity.pdbx_description
1 polymer ?
#
loop_
_entity_poly.entity_id
_entity_poly.type
_entity_poly.pdbx_seq_one_letter_code
_entity_poly.pdbx_strand_id
1 'polypeptide(L)'
;MAIEGIRGVVEAAIQRASQATGVDFSFLMKTAGRESGMNPGAKAGTSSAAGLFQFVEQTWLSTLKQHGSKYGYARYAELISKGGDGRYHVTGDEARKAVMDLRLDPHAASLMAGELASDHAAYLKGRVGRPPTAGELYAAHFLGPQGSAKLIEAVQASPAATAAHLFPDAARANKSIFYRDGRAASVAEVYANLTKTAGAGAPVESADVPANDDGAFIQYASARRADRMREQDALVSMILRGSQPADQAGVGSRLAGSLFTTEMLRLLSDSRSES
;
A
#
# COMPACT_ATOMS: atom_id res chain seq x y z
N MET A 1 -12.26 14.86 -15.34
CA MET A 1 -12.58 15.59 -14.10
C MET A 1 -12.44 14.72 -12.84
N ALA A 2 -13.04 13.52 -12.74
CA ALA A 2 -12.88 12.66 -11.55
C ALA A 2 -11.46 12.10 -11.33
N ILE A 3 -10.75 11.73 -12.40
CA ILE A 3 -9.39 11.14 -12.34
C ILE A 3 -8.34 12.16 -11.86
N GLU A 4 -8.51 13.43 -12.26
CA GLU A 4 -7.61 14.53 -11.89
C GLU A 4 -7.70 14.86 -10.39
N GLY A 5 -8.91 14.74 -9.81
CA GLY A 5 -9.13 14.88 -8.38
C GLY A 5 -8.47 13.77 -7.54
N ILE A 6 -8.54 12.51 -7.99
CA ILE A 6 -7.90 11.38 -7.27
C ILE A 6 -6.38 11.54 -7.25
N ARG A 7 -5.80 11.94 -8.38
CA ARG A 7 -4.35 12.17 -8.47
C ARG A 7 -3.89 13.27 -7.51
N GLY A 8 -4.60 14.39 -7.45
CA GLY A 8 -4.29 15.48 -6.51
C GLY A 8 -4.40 15.05 -5.04
N VAL A 9 -5.40 14.24 -4.69
CA VAL A 9 -5.54 13.68 -3.33
C VAL A 9 -4.36 12.78 -2.97
N VAL A 10 -3.93 11.94 -3.91
CA VAL A 10 -2.80 11.02 -3.72
C VAL A 10 -1.48 11.79 -3.56
N GLU A 11 -1.20 12.76 -4.44
CA GLU A 11 0.02 13.58 -4.35
C GLU A 11 0.08 14.35 -3.04
N ALA A 12 -1.03 14.97 -2.61
CA ALA A 12 -1.11 15.68 -1.33
C ALA A 12 -0.95 14.74 -0.12
N ALA A 13 -1.46 13.50 -0.20
CA ALA A 13 -1.28 12.51 0.86
C ALA A 13 0.19 12.07 0.97
N ILE A 14 0.87 11.86 -0.16
CA ILE A 14 2.29 11.51 -0.19
C ILE A 14 3.15 12.68 0.32
N GLN A 15 2.79 13.93 -0.03
CA GLN A 15 3.50 15.10 0.46
C GLN A 15 3.41 15.25 1.98
N ARG A 16 2.22 15.07 2.56
CA ARG A 16 2.05 15.08 4.02
C ARG A 16 2.83 13.95 4.69
N ALA A 17 2.81 12.75 4.12
CA ALA A 17 3.57 11.64 4.65
C ALA A 17 5.08 11.91 4.65
N SER A 18 5.60 12.46 3.55
CA SER A 18 7.01 12.87 3.44
C SER A 18 7.41 13.84 4.55
N GLN A 19 6.60 14.87 4.79
CA GLN A 19 6.84 15.85 5.86
C GLN A 19 6.76 15.22 7.25
N ALA A 20 5.81 14.30 7.47
CA ALA A 20 5.55 13.72 8.78
C ALA A 20 6.51 12.58 9.18
N THR A 21 7.14 11.91 8.22
CA THR A 21 8.06 10.79 8.45
C THR A 21 9.51 11.13 8.13
N GLY A 22 9.78 12.28 7.51
CA GLY A 22 11.11 12.69 7.07
C GLY A 22 11.64 11.92 5.86
N VAL A 23 10.81 11.08 5.21
CA VAL A 23 11.20 10.34 4.00
C VAL A 23 10.98 11.23 2.78
N ASP A 24 11.91 11.19 1.82
CA ASP A 24 11.85 12.01 0.62
C ASP A 24 10.55 11.81 -0.18
N PHE A 25 9.93 12.92 -0.58
CA PHE A 25 8.69 12.94 -1.35
C PHE A 25 8.85 12.22 -2.69
N SER A 26 9.97 12.43 -3.38
CA SER A 26 10.21 11.83 -4.70
C SER A 26 10.37 10.32 -4.59
N PHE A 27 10.99 9.82 -3.52
CA PHE A 27 11.07 8.40 -3.21
C PHE A 27 9.67 7.78 -3.02
N LEU A 28 8.82 8.38 -2.19
CA LEU A 28 7.45 7.88 -1.97
C LEU A 28 6.62 7.92 -3.26
N MET A 29 6.73 8.99 -4.05
CA MET A 29 6.07 9.11 -5.35
C MET A 29 6.49 8.02 -6.34
N LYS A 30 7.80 7.78 -6.48
CA LYS A 30 8.32 6.71 -7.34
C LYS A 30 7.87 5.34 -6.88
N THR A 31 7.82 5.13 -5.56
CA THR A 31 7.38 3.86 -4.97
C THR A 31 5.91 3.63 -5.27
N ALA A 32 5.03 4.59 -4.98
CA ALA A 32 3.60 4.52 -5.30
C ALA A 32 3.35 4.29 -6.81
N GLY A 33 4.11 4.97 -7.67
CA GLY A 33 4.03 4.81 -9.12
C GLY A 33 4.41 3.39 -9.57
N ARG A 34 5.46 2.82 -8.96
CA ARG A 34 5.92 1.46 -9.28
C ARG A 34 4.97 0.38 -8.75
N GLU A 35 4.48 0.53 -7.53
CA GLU A 35 3.70 -0.50 -6.86
C GLU A 35 2.25 -0.55 -7.38
N SER A 36 1.63 0.59 -7.69
CA SER A 36 0.21 0.64 -8.05
C SER A 36 -0.12 1.49 -9.27
N GLY A 37 0.86 2.15 -9.89
CA GLY A 37 0.58 3.17 -10.91
C GLY A 37 -0.19 4.36 -10.34
N MET A 38 0.07 4.73 -9.07
CA MET A 38 -0.65 5.78 -8.32
C MET A 38 -2.12 5.45 -8.03
N ASN A 39 -2.53 4.18 -8.08
CA ASN A 39 -3.90 3.76 -7.83
C ASN A 39 -4.10 3.30 -6.37
N PRO A 40 -4.80 4.08 -5.52
CA PRO A 40 -5.06 3.70 -4.13
C PRO A 40 -6.01 2.49 -4.00
N GLY A 41 -6.77 2.15 -5.05
CA GLY A 41 -7.65 0.99 -5.09
C GLY A 41 -6.98 -0.29 -5.60
N ALA A 42 -5.69 -0.27 -5.94
CA ALA A 42 -5.00 -1.42 -6.53
C ALA A 42 -5.02 -2.65 -5.60
N LYS A 43 -5.30 -3.83 -6.16
CA LYS A 43 -5.29 -5.12 -5.45
C LYS A 43 -4.55 -6.15 -6.30
N ALA A 44 -3.59 -6.85 -5.72
CA ALA A 44 -2.91 -7.94 -6.40
C ALA A 44 -3.83 -9.18 -6.49
N GLY A 45 -3.80 -9.89 -7.62
CA GLY A 45 -4.59 -11.11 -7.81
C GLY A 45 -4.01 -12.37 -7.15
N THR A 46 -2.73 -12.33 -6.77
CA THR A 46 -1.97 -13.51 -6.30
C THR A 46 -1.46 -13.39 -4.87
N SER A 47 -1.74 -12.27 -4.20
CA SER A 47 -1.26 -12.01 -2.84
C SER A 47 -2.23 -11.10 -2.07
N SER A 48 -1.95 -10.86 -0.79
CA SER A 48 -2.73 -9.92 0.02
C SER A 48 -2.36 -8.44 -0.24
N ALA A 49 -1.46 -8.16 -1.18
CA ALA A 49 -1.01 -6.82 -1.49
C ALA A 49 -2.16 -5.93 -1.98
N ALA A 50 -2.30 -4.76 -1.36
CA ALA A 50 -3.35 -3.81 -1.70
C ALA A 50 -2.92 -2.37 -1.43
N GLY A 51 -3.59 -1.44 -2.11
CA GLY A 51 -3.41 -0.02 -1.92
C GLY A 51 -2.29 0.59 -2.76
N LEU A 52 -2.09 1.89 -2.51
CA LEU A 52 -1.14 2.74 -3.22
C LEU A 52 0.31 2.21 -3.19
N PHE A 53 0.68 1.54 -2.10
CA PHE A 53 2.03 0.99 -1.86
C PHE A 53 2.04 -0.55 -1.78
N GLN A 54 0.98 -1.22 -2.24
CA GLN A 54 0.88 -2.69 -2.30
C GLN A 54 1.27 -3.41 -1.00
N PHE A 55 0.81 -2.88 0.14
CA PHE A 55 1.08 -3.47 1.44
C PHE A 55 0.50 -4.88 1.54
N VAL A 56 1.36 -5.88 1.74
CA VAL A 56 0.95 -7.21 2.18
C VAL A 56 0.48 -7.17 3.64
N GLU A 57 -0.40 -8.09 3.99
CA GLU A 57 -1.10 -8.09 5.28
C GLU A 57 -0.19 -7.97 6.50
N GLN A 58 0.80 -8.85 6.65
CA GLN A 58 1.60 -8.88 7.87
C GLN A 58 2.44 -7.62 8.03
N THR A 59 2.98 -7.09 6.93
CA THR A 59 3.67 -5.80 6.92
C THR A 59 2.73 -4.68 7.33
N TRP A 60 1.52 -4.62 6.76
CA TRP A 60 0.54 -3.62 7.13
C TRP A 60 0.18 -3.64 8.61
N LEU A 61 -0.18 -4.82 9.13
CA LEU A 61 -0.56 -4.96 10.54
C LEU A 61 0.59 -4.59 11.46
N SER A 62 1.82 -5.02 11.14
CA SER A 62 3.00 -4.68 11.90
C SER A 62 3.26 -3.16 11.92
N THR A 63 3.27 -2.51 10.76
CA THR A 63 3.52 -1.07 10.64
C THR A 63 2.43 -0.25 11.30
N LEU A 64 1.15 -0.59 11.08
CA LEU A 64 0.03 0.11 11.70
C LEU A 64 0.00 -0.08 13.22
N LYS A 65 0.36 -1.27 13.73
CA LYS A 65 0.48 -1.51 15.16
C LYS A 65 1.54 -0.62 15.81
N GLN A 66 2.67 -0.44 15.14
CA GLN A 66 3.81 0.32 15.65
C GLN A 66 3.60 1.83 15.57
N HIS A 67 3.09 2.31 14.43
CA HIS A 67 3.11 3.75 14.11
C HIS A 67 1.72 4.37 14.01
N GLY A 68 0.66 3.57 13.91
CA GLY A 68 -0.70 4.07 13.65
C GLY A 68 -1.17 5.11 14.67
N SER A 69 -0.81 4.94 15.95
CA SER A 69 -1.19 5.88 17.01
C SER A 69 -0.62 7.29 16.82
N LYS A 70 0.58 7.43 16.24
CA LYS A 70 1.22 8.74 15.94
C LYS A 70 0.38 9.60 14.99
N TYR A 71 -0.48 8.96 14.19
CA TYR A 71 -1.27 9.60 13.15
C TYR A 71 -2.77 9.40 13.35
N GLY A 72 -3.22 9.26 14.59
CA GLY A 72 -4.64 9.14 14.97
C GLY A 72 -5.33 7.86 14.48
N TYR A 73 -4.58 6.83 14.14
CA TYR A 73 -5.09 5.48 13.89
C TYR A 73 -4.99 4.57 15.13
N ALA A 74 -4.83 5.13 16.34
CA ALA A 74 -4.67 4.39 17.59
C ALA A 74 -5.73 3.30 17.79
N ARG A 75 -7.01 3.63 17.58
CA ARG A 75 -8.12 2.66 17.67
C ARG A 75 -7.99 1.45 16.73
N TYR A 76 -7.31 1.61 15.59
CA TYR A 76 -7.06 0.50 14.65
C TYR A 76 -5.81 -0.28 15.07
N ALA A 77 -4.78 0.40 15.55
CA ALA A 77 -3.57 -0.21 16.10
C ALA A 77 -3.84 -1.06 17.36
N GLU A 78 -4.81 -0.65 18.18
CA GLU A 78 -5.25 -1.39 19.38
C GLU A 78 -5.91 -2.73 19.04
N LEU A 79 -6.66 -2.81 17.93
CA LEU A 79 -7.29 -4.04 17.45
C LEU A 79 -6.27 -5.09 16.97
N ILE A 80 -5.03 -4.68 16.72
CA ILE A 80 -3.97 -5.55 16.26
C ILE A 80 -3.24 -6.14 17.47
N SER A 81 -3.18 -7.47 17.55
CA SER A 81 -2.39 -8.21 18.54
C SER A 81 -1.23 -8.94 17.87
N LYS A 82 -0.15 -9.16 18.63
CA LYS A 82 0.98 -10.00 18.21
C LYS A 82 0.94 -11.31 18.98
N GLY A 83 0.93 -12.43 18.26
CA GLY A 83 0.86 -13.77 18.85
C GLY A 83 2.20 -14.23 19.40
N GLY A 84 2.17 -15.36 20.12
CA GLY A 84 3.39 -16.03 20.56
C GLY A 84 4.26 -16.55 19.41
N ASP A 85 3.69 -16.70 18.22
CA ASP A 85 4.38 -17.03 16.97
C ASP A 85 5.05 -15.80 16.30
N GLY A 86 4.88 -14.62 16.89
CA GLY A 86 5.41 -13.36 16.37
C GLY A 86 4.60 -12.75 15.22
N ARG A 87 3.50 -13.37 14.80
CA ARG A 87 2.63 -12.84 13.74
C ARG A 87 1.62 -11.84 14.29
N TYR A 88 1.14 -10.96 13.42
CA TYR A 88 0.12 -9.96 13.77
C TYR A 88 -1.26 -10.42 13.29
N HIS A 89 -2.26 -10.23 14.15
CA HIS A 89 -3.65 -10.66 13.93
C HIS A 89 -4.64 -9.58 14.37
N VAL A 90 -5.84 -9.64 13.81
CA VAL A 90 -7.00 -8.85 14.23
C VAL A 90 -8.15 -9.82 14.47
N THR A 91 -8.76 -9.77 15.65
CA THR A 91 -9.87 -10.64 16.02
C THR A 91 -11.20 -10.06 15.54
N GLY A 92 -12.02 -10.88 14.87
CA GLY A 92 -13.32 -10.50 14.31
C GLY A 92 -13.22 -10.00 12.87
N ASP A 93 -14.18 -10.44 12.03
CA ASP A 93 -14.14 -10.21 10.58
C ASP A 93 -14.35 -8.74 10.21
N GLU A 94 -15.27 -8.05 10.89
CA GLU A 94 -15.55 -6.63 10.68
C GLU A 94 -14.36 -5.76 11.10
N ALA A 95 -13.77 -6.06 12.25
CA ALA A 95 -12.58 -5.37 12.76
C ALA A 95 -11.39 -5.57 11.81
N ARG A 96 -11.16 -6.82 11.38
CA ARG A 96 -10.13 -7.15 10.41
C ARG A 96 -10.35 -6.41 9.10
N LYS A 97 -11.57 -6.40 8.57
CA LYS A 97 -11.92 -5.64 7.37
C LYS A 97 -11.61 -4.15 7.53
N ALA A 98 -12.04 -3.54 8.63
CA ALA A 98 -11.82 -2.12 8.89
C ALA A 98 -10.32 -1.76 8.98
N VAL A 99 -9.51 -2.59 9.63
CA VAL A 99 -8.05 -2.42 9.71
C VAL A 99 -7.40 -2.59 8.34
N MET A 100 -7.82 -3.59 7.56
CA MET A 100 -7.20 -3.93 6.29
C MET A 100 -7.58 -3.00 5.14
N ASP A 101 -8.79 -2.43 5.18
CA ASP A 101 -9.29 -1.46 4.19
C ASP A 101 -8.59 -0.10 4.30
N LEU A 102 -7.96 0.23 5.45
CA LEU A 102 -7.14 1.43 5.57
C LEU A 102 -5.94 1.44 4.59
N ARG A 103 -5.50 0.29 4.07
CA ARG A 103 -4.50 0.25 2.97
C ARG A 103 -4.97 0.94 1.70
N LEU A 104 -6.28 1.01 1.50
CA LEU A 104 -6.91 1.67 0.35
C LEU A 104 -7.11 3.16 0.58
N ASP A 105 -6.91 3.65 1.81
CA ASP A 105 -6.92 5.08 2.10
C ASP A 105 -5.55 5.69 1.77
N PRO A 106 -5.45 6.61 0.81
CA PRO A 106 -4.15 7.13 0.36
C PRO A 106 -3.39 7.86 1.47
N HIS A 107 -4.07 8.43 2.46
CA HIS A 107 -3.42 9.10 3.59
C HIS A 107 -2.79 8.09 4.55
N ALA A 108 -3.57 7.13 5.02
CA ALA A 108 -3.07 6.07 5.91
C ALA A 108 -1.94 5.27 5.25
N ALA A 109 -2.14 4.88 3.98
CA ALA A 109 -1.16 4.12 3.22
C ALA A 109 0.16 4.90 3.04
N SER A 110 0.09 6.21 2.74
CA SER A 110 1.30 7.03 2.57
C SER A 110 2.08 7.21 3.87
N LEU A 111 1.39 7.46 4.99
CA LEU A 111 2.03 7.59 6.29
C LEU A 111 2.72 6.29 6.72
N MET A 112 2.04 5.15 6.59
CA MET A 112 2.63 3.86 6.93
C MET A 112 3.76 3.49 5.97
N ALA A 113 3.69 3.87 4.69
CA ALA A 113 4.80 3.68 3.75
C ALA A 113 6.03 4.52 4.15
N GLY A 114 5.81 5.78 4.55
CA GLY A 114 6.87 6.65 5.07
C GLY A 114 7.52 6.08 6.34
N GLU A 115 6.74 5.61 7.30
CA GLU A 115 7.30 5.01 8.52
C GLU A 115 8.05 3.71 8.24
N LEU A 116 7.49 2.82 7.41
CA LEU A 116 8.18 1.59 7.02
C LEU A 116 9.52 1.88 6.31
N ALA A 117 9.53 2.89 5.43
CA ALA A 117 10.74 3.34 4.76
C ALA A 117 11.75 3.95 5.75
N SER A 118 11.29 4.73 6.73
CA SER A 118 12.14 5.27 7.80
C SER A 118 12.77 4.16 8.65
N ASP A 119 11.97 3.17 9.08
CA ASP A 119 12.44 1.99 9.83
C ASP A 119 13.51 1.20 9.06
N HIS A 120 13.25 0.97 7.76
CA HIS A 120 14.22 0.31 6.88
C HIS A 120 15.49 1.14 6.72
N ALA A 121 15.37 2.46 6.58
CA ALA A 121 16.53 3.33 6.44
C ALA A 121 17.41 3.32 7.70
N ALA A 122 16.79 3.39 8.88
CA ALA A 122 17.47 3.28 10.17
C ALA A 122 18.17 1.92 10.34
N TYR A 123 17.47 0.81 10.00
CA TYR A 123 18.05 -0.53 10.04
C TYR A 123 19.27 -0.64 9.12
N LEU A 124 19.13 -0.22 7.85
CA LEU A 124 20.22 -0.27 6.88
C LEU A 124 21.40 0.57 7.34
N LYS A 125 21.16 1.81 7.79
CA LYS A 125 22.21 2.70 8.31
C LYS A 125 23.00 2.04 9.45
N GLY A 126 22.31 1.43 10.40
CA GLY A 126 22.95 0.71 11.51
C GLY A 126 23.75 -0.52 11.08
N ARG A 127 23.35 -1.18 9.99
CA ARG A 127 24.02 -2.38 9.46
C ARG A 127 25.22 -2.06 8.55
N VAL A 128 25.08 -1.07 7.68
CA VAL A 128 26.05 -0.78 6.61
C VAL A 128 26.96 0.41 6.94
N GLY A 129 26.69 1.14 8.03
CA GLY A 129 27.52 2.25 8.51
C GLY A 129 27.36 3.58 7.75
N ARG A 130 26.43 3.66 6.79
CA ARG A 130 26.08 4.89 6.06
C ARG A 130 24.58 4.92 5.75
N PRO A 131 23.97 6.10 5.51
CA PRO A 131 22.60 6.15 5.05
C PRO A 131 22.44 5.36 3.73
N PRO A 132 21.33 4.61 3.56
CA PRO A 132 21.09 3.89 2.32
C PRO A 132 20.71 4.85 1.18
N THR A 133 21.02 4.44 -0.04
CA THR A 133 20.49 5.09 -1.24
C THR A 133 19.01 4.76 -1.43
N ALA A 134 18.29 5.55 -2.22
CA ALA A 134 16.90 5.27 -2.59
C ALA A 134 16.73 3.87 -3.21
N GLY A 135 17.71 3.40 -4.00
CA GLY A 135 17.71 2.06 -4.57
C GLY A 135 17.87 0.94 -3.54
N GLU A 136 18.77 1.12 -2.57
CA GLU A 136 18.96 0.17 -1.47
C GLU A 136 17.75 0.11 -0.55
N LEU A 137 17.12 1.27 -0.33
CA LEU A 137 15.87 1.35 0.42
C LEU A 137 14.71 0.67 -0.33
N TYR A 138 14.66 0.83 -1.66
CA TYR A 138 13.72 0.06 -2.49
C TYR A 138 14.02 -1.44 -2.44
N ALA A 139 15.30 -1.85 -2.49
CA ALA A 139 15.68 -3.25 -2.33
C ALA A 139 15.22 -3.82 -0.97
N ALA A 140 15.14 -3.01 0.08
CA ALA A 140 14.59 -3.40 1.38
C ALA A 140 13.06 -3.60 1.34
N HIS A 141 12.33 -2.89 0.48
CA HIS A 141 10.91 -3.18 0.26
C HIS A 141 10.73 -4.59 -0.34
N PHE A 142 11.60 -4.97 -1.28
CA PHE A 142 11.51 -6.26 -1.98
C PHE A 142 12.07 -7.45 -1.20
N LEU A 143 13.25 -7.32 -0.58
CA LEU A 143 13.95 -8.40 0.13
C LEU A 143 13.73 -8.38 1.66
N GLY A 144 13.03 -7.36 2.17
CA GLY A 144 13.09 -7.00 3.58
C GLY A 144 14.41 -6.27 3.93
N PRO A 145 14.45 -5.58 5.10
CA PRO A 145 15.60 -4.78 5.49
C PRO A 145 16.85 -5.63 5.75
N GLN A 146 16.71 -6.84 6.31
CA GLN A 146 17.82 -7.79 6.49
C GLN A 146 18.38 -8.28 5.14
N GLY A 147 17.48 -8.60 4.20
CA GLY A 147 17.87 -9.07 2.87
C GLY A 147 18.59 -8.00 2.06
N SER A 148 18.14 -6.75 2.15
CA SER A 148 18.82 -5.62 1.52
C SER A 148 20.19 -5.36 2.15
N ALA A 149 20.31 -5.36 3.48
CA ALA A 149 21.62 -5.25 4.15
C ALA A 149 22.59 -6.34 3.68
N LYS A 150 22.13 -7.60 3.65
CA LYS A 150 22.92 -8.73 3.15
C LYS A 150 23.34 -8.54 1.69
N LEU A 151 22.47 -7.97 0.84
CA LEU A 151 22.79 -7.69 -0.56
C LEU A 151 23.87 -6.61 -0.70
N ILE A 152 23.78 -5.54 0.11
CA ILE A 152 24.75 -4.44 0.15
C ILE A 152 26.12 -4.94 0.63
N GLU A 153 26.15 -5.74 1.69
CA GLU A 153 27.39 -6.36 2.18
C GLU A 153 27.98 -7.32 1.11
N ALA A 154 27.14 -8.14 0.48
CA ALA A 154 27.58 -9.11 -0.51
C ALA A 154 28.11 -8.46 -1.80
N VAL A 155 27.56 -7.33 -2.26
CA VAL A 155 28.08 -6.65 -3.46
C VAL A 155 29.45 -6.03 -3.23
N GLN A 156 29.77 -5.65 -1.99
CA GLN A 156 31.09 -5.16 -1.61
C GLN A 156 32.10 -6.30 -1.47
N ALA A 157 31.71 -7.41 -0.84
CA ALA A 157 32.61 -8.52 -0.55
C ALA A 157 32.81 -9.47 -1.73
N SER A 158 31.73 -9.85 -2.42
CA SER A 158 31.70 -10.94 -3.40
C SER A 158 30.75 -10.65 -4.57
N PRO A 159 30.98 -9.60 -5.38
CA PRO A 159 30.04 -9.16 -6.42
C PRO A 159 29.73 -10.22 -7.49
N ALA A 160 30.68 -11.11 -7.78
CA ALA A 160 30.53 -12.18 -8.77
C ALA A 160 29.85 -13.44 -8.23
N ALA A 161 29.56 -13.52 -6.92
CA ALA A 161 28.90 -14.68 -6.34
C ALA A 161 27.47 -14.84 -6.86
N THR A 162 26.98 -16.08 -6.89
CA THR A 162 25.61 -16.40 -7.32
C THR A 162 24.58 -15.87 -6.31
N ALA A 163 23.75 -14.92 -6.70
CA ALA A 163 22.76 -14.32 -5.82
C ALA A 163 21.70 -15.32 -5.34
N ALA A 164 21.31 -16.28 -6.18
CA ALA A 164 20.33 -17.31 -5.83
C ALA A 164 20.79 -18.21 -4.66
N HIS A 165 22.10 -18.38 -4.44
CA HIS A 165 22.62 -19.10 -3.27
C HIS A 165 22.47 -18.29 -1.98
N LEU A 166 22.57 -16.97 -2.07
CA LEU A 166 22.44 -16.08 -0.91
C LEU A 166 20.98 -15.81 -0.55
N PHE A 167 20.07 -15.87 -1.52
CA PHE A 167 18.65 -15.54 -1.37
C PHE A 167 17.74 -16.61 -1.99
N PRO A 168 17.77 -17.87 -1.52
CA PRO A 168 17.09 -18.99 -2.17
C PRO A 168 15.57 -18.81 -2.25
N ASP A 169 14.93 -18.29 -1.20
CA ASP A 169 13.48 -18.09 -1.19
C ASP A 169 13.05 -16.98 -2.16
N ALA A 170 13.78 -15.85 -2.15
CA ALA A 170 13.53 -14.75 -3.07
C ALA A 170 13.79 -15.17 -4.53
N ALA A 171 14.82 -15.98 -4.78
CA ALA A 171 15.13 -16.51 -6.10
C ALA A 171 14.05 -17.48 -6.62
N ARG A 172 13.51 -18.33 -5.74
CA ARG A 172 12.40 -19.22 -6.09
C ARG A 172 11.14 -18.44 -6.44
N ALA A 173 10.82 -17.39 -5.66
CA ALA A 173 9.65 -16.55 -5.88
C ALA A 173 9.79 -15.60 -7.08
N ASN A 174 11.01 -15.17 -7.41
CA ASN A 174 11.26 -14.10 -8.38
C ASN A 174 12.33 -14.50 -9.41
N LYS A 175 12.06 -15.56 -10.17
CA LYS A 175 13.03 -16.12 -11.11
C LYS A 175 13.60 -15.10 -12.10
N SER A 176 12.78 -14.17 -12.60
CA SER A 176 13.21 -13.13 -13.55
C SER A 176 14.24 -12.14 -12.98
N ILE A 177 14.32 -12.01 -11.66
CA ILE A 177 15.30 -11.15 -10.98
C ILE A 177 16.61 -11.89 -10.76
N PHE A 178 16.52 -13.17 -10.36
CA PHE A 178 17.65 -13.98 -9.93
C PHE A 178 18.26 -14.87 -11.03
N TYR A 179 17.63 -14.96 -12.20
CA TYR A 179 18.10 -15.71 -13.35
C TYR A 179 17.91 -14.88 -14.63
N ARG A 180 18.90 -14.90 -15.51
CA ARG A 180 18.87 -14.25 -16.84
C ARG A 180 19.37 -15.23 -17.88
N ASP A 181 18.67 -15.35 -19.01
CA ASP A 181 19.10 -16.18 -20.14
C ASP A 181 19.50 -17.61 -19.73
N GLY A 182 18.76 -18.20 -18.79
CA GLY A 182 19.01 -19.54 -18.27
C GLY A 182 20.15 -19.68 -17.25
N ARG A 183 20.93 -18.62 -16.98
CA ARG A 183 21.97 -18.62 -15.93
C ARG A 183 21.52 -17.90 -14.66
N ALA A 184 22.09 -18.27 -13.52
CA ALA A 184 21.89 -17.54 -12.29
C ALA A 184 22.58 -16.16 -12.35
N ALA A 185 21.90 -15.13 -11.86
CA ALA A 185 22.44 -13.78 -11.78
C ALA A 185 23.44 -13.67 -10.63
N SER A 186 24.48 -12.87 -10.83
CA SER A 186 25.44 -12.50 -9.79
C SER A 186 24.83 -11.51 -8.80
N VAL A 187 25.45 -11.38 -7.62
CA VAL A 187 25.07 -10.38 -6.62
C VAL A 187 25.08 -8.97 -7.19
N ALA A 188 26.12 -8.61 -7.94
CA ALA A 188 26.21 -7.29 -8.58
C ALA A 188 25.07 -7.05 -9.59
N GLU A 189 24.67 -8.08 -10.34
CA GLU A 189 23.57 -7.98 -11.30
C GLU A 189 22.20 -7.83 -10.64
N VAL A 190 21.96 -8.51 -9.52
CA VAL A 190 20.72 -8.37 -8.75
C VAL A 190 20.69 -7.00 -8.07
N TYR A 191 21.79 -6.57 -7.45
CA TYR A 191 21.92 -5.24 -6.86
C TYR A 191 21.67 -4.14 -7.90
N ALA A 192 22.33 -4.21 -9.06
CA ALA A 192 22.13 -3.26 -10.14
C ALA A 192 20.67 -3.24 -10.61
N ASN A 193 20.04 -4.41 -10.77
CA ASN A 193 18.64 -4.49 -11.21
C ASN A 193 17.68 -3.84 -10.20
N LEU A 194 17.84 -4.14 -8.90
CA LEU A 194 16.96 -3.61 -7.86
C LEU A 194 17.15 -2.11 -7.60
N THR A 195 18.35 -1.59 -7.84
CA THR A 195 18.68 -0.17 -7.59
C THR A 195 18.49 0.74 -8.80
N LYS A 196 18.50 0.20 -10.03
CA LYS A 196 18.46 0.96 -11.30
C LYS A 196 17.32 1.98 -11.40
N THR A 197 16.13 1.63 -10.93
CA THR A 197 14.89 2.39 -11.22
C THR A 197 14.50 3.37 -10.11
N ALA A 198 15.08 3.24 -8.90
CA ALA A 198 14.85 4.21 -7.82
C ALA A 198 15.60 5.54 -8.05
N GLY A 199 16.56 5.54 -8.98
CA GLY A 199 17.45 6.64 -9.32
C GLY A 199 18.76 6.58 -8.51
N ALA A 200 19.83 7.13 -9.06
CA ALA A 200 21.05 7.48 -8.33
C ALA A 200 20.78 8.68 -7.39
N GLY A 201 19.78 8.53 -6.52
CA GLY A 201 19.33 9.57 -5.61
C GLY A 201 20.27 9.70 -4.42
N ALA A 202 20.36 10.93 -3.91
CA ALA A 202 21.07 11.25 -2.68
C ALA A 202 20.70 10.29 -1.54
N PRO A 203 21.59 10.08 -0.55
CA PRO A 203 21.30 9.24 0.61
C PRO A 203 19.97 9.66 1.25
N VAL A 204 19.11 8.68 1.55
CA VAL A 204 17.85 8.97 2.25
C VAL A 204 18.20 9.15 3.72
N GLU A 205 18.35 10.40 4.14
CA GLU A 205 18.44 10.76 5.55
C GLU A 205 17.02 10.91 6.11
N SER A 206 16.76 10.26 7.25
CA SER A 206 15.63 10.63 8.09
C SER A 206 15.93 12.01 8.67
N ALA A 207 15.23 13.04 8.19
CA ALA A 207 15.33 14.37 8.78
C ALA A 207 14.76 14.35 10.20
N ASP A 208 15.47 14.95 11.17
CA ASP A 208 14.91 15.24 12.49
C ASP A 208 13.81 16.31 12.35
N VAL A 209 12.54 15.89 12.44
CA VAL A 209 11.39 16.80 12.34
C VAL A 209 11.03 17.31 13.75
N PRO A 210 10.91 18.63 13.98
CA PRO A 210 10.34 19.15 15.22
C PRO A 210 8.86 18.78 15.30
N ALA A 211 8.46 18.19 16.42
CA ALA A 211 7.05 17.96 16.73
C ALA A 211 6.32 19.31 16.79
N ASN A 212 5.38 19.57 15.87
CA ASN A 212 4.15 20.37 16.05
C ASN A 212 3.50 20.71 14.70
N ASP A 213 2.55 19.88 14.24
CA ASP A 213 1.45 20.33 13.36
C ASP A 213 0.18 19.47 13.57
N ASP A 214 -0.29 19.43 14.83
CA ASP A 214 -1.51 18.71 15.22
C ASP A 214 -2.79 19.34 14.61
N GLY A 215 -2.72 20.58 14.14
CA GLY A 215 -3.86 21.37 13.68
C GLY A 215 -4.45 20.91 12.35
N ALA A 216 -3.59 20.62 11.37
CA ALA A 216 -4.03 20.13 10.06
C ALA A 216 -4.68 18.72 10.15
N PHE A 217 -4.19 17.90 11.08
CA PHE A 217 -4.69 16.54 11.30
C PHE A 217 -6.09 16.51 11.94
N ILE A 218 -6.35 17.36 12.95
CA ILE A 218 -7.67 17.49 13.60
C ILE A 218 -8.75 17.95 12.59
N GLN A 219 -8.41 18.88 11.69
CA GLN A 219 -9.33 19.34 10.64
C GLN A 219 -9.68 18.24 9.63
N TYR A 220 -8.72 17.39 9.26
CA TYR A 220 -8.99 16.26 8.37
C TYR A 220 -9.80 15.13 9.03
N ALA A 221 -9.47 14.76 10.27
CA ALA A 221 -10.18 13.73 11.02
C ALA A 221 -11.65 14.11 11.28
N SER A 222 -11.92 15.39 11.51
CA SER A 222 -13.27 15.93 11.63
C SER A 222 -14.01 15.96 10.28
N ALA A 223 -13.35 16.33 9.18
CA ALA A 223 -13.94 16.26 7.83
C ALA A 223 -14.37 14.84 7.43
N ARG A 224 -13.51 13.83 7.64
CA ARG A 224 -13.84 12.42 7.36
C ARG A 224 -14.91 11.83 8.27
N ARG A 225 -15.03 12.33 9.51
CA ARG A 225 -16.15 11.96 10.40
C ARG A 225 -17.46 12.50 9.83
N ALA A 226 -17.47 13.74 9.34
CA ALA A 226 -18.65 14.35 8.71
C ALA A 226 -19.05 13.64 7.40
N ASP A 227 -18.09 13.24 6.56
CA ASP A 227 -18.38 12.47 5.33
C ASP A 227 -19.06 11.14 5.63
N ARG A 228 -18.53 10.36 6.58
CA ARG A 228 -19.15 9.08 6.98
C ARG A 228 -20.54 9.26 7.59
N MET A 229 -20.79 10.36 8.31
CA MET A 229 -22.13 10.63 8.84
C MET A 229 -23.10 10.95 7.70
N ARG A 230 -22.69 11.76 6.71
CA ARG A 230 -23.50 12.02 5.51
C ARG A 230 -23.81 10.77 4.70
N GLU A 231 -22.83 9.87 4.55
CA GLU A 231 -23.05 8.58 3.87
C GLU A 231 -24.03 7.69 4.64
N GLN A 232 -23.92 7.64 5.97
CA GLN A 232 -24.86 6.90 6.82
C GLN A 232 -26.27 7.51 6.77
N ASP A 233 -26.39 8.84 6.84
CA ASP A 233 -27.67 9.54 6.75
C ASP A 233 -28.32 9.33 5.38
N ALA A 234 -27.53 9.32 4.30
CA ALA A 234 -28.01 9.01 2.95
C ALA A 234 -28.54 7.56 2.87
N LEU A 235 -27.83 6.59 3.45
CA LEU A 235 -28.25 5.19 3.50
C LEU A 235 -29.52 4.99 4.34
N VAL A 236 -29.61 5.63 5.50
CA VAL A 236 -30.81 5.61 6.36
C VAL A 236 -32.00 6.26 5.64
N SER A 237 -31.78 7.38 4.96
CA SER A 237 -32.83 8.05 4.19
C SER A 237 -33.34 7.21 3.01
N MET A 238 -32.47 6.40 2.39
CA MET A 238 -32.84 5.48 1.31
C MET A 238 -33.67 4.29 1.84
N ILE A 239 -33.32 3.75 3.00
CA ILE A 239 -34.05 2.66 3.67
C ILE A 239 -35.43 3.16 4.13
N LEU A 240 -35.50 4.33 4.75
CA LEU A 240 -36.76 4.92 5.23
C LEU A 240 -37.69 5.36 4.10
N ARG A 241 -37.15 5.72 2.93
CA ARG A 241 -37.93 6.07 1.74
C ARG A 241 -38.40 4.83 0.95
N GLY A 242 -37.83 3.65 1.19
CA GLY A 242 -38.14 2.40 0.50
C GLY A 242 -39.37 1.64 0.99
N SER A 243 -40.20 2.20 1.88
CA SER A 243 -41.33 1.49 2.51
C SER A 243 -42.71 2.11 2.30
N GLN A 244 -42.90 3.02 1.35
CA GLN A 244 -44.24 3.53 1.04
C GLN A 244 -44.86 2.77 -0.15
N PRO A 245 -45.99 2.06 0.04
CA PRO A 245 -46.79 1.60 -1.08
C PRO A 245 -47.41 2.83 -1.75
N ALA A 246 -47.01 3.08 -2.99
CA ALA A 246 -47.60 4.10 -3.83
C ALA A 246 -48.94 3.61 -4.36
N ASP A 247 -50.03 3.98 -3.68
CA ASP A 247 -51.37 3.93 -4.25
C ASP A 247 -51.87 5.37 -4.49
N GLN A 248 -52.43 5.55 -5.69
CA GLN A 248 -53.23 6.67 -6.20
C GLN A 248 -52.53 7.85 -6.89
N ALA A 249 -52.46 7.69 -8.22
CA ALA A 249 -53.03 8.57 -9.25
C ALA A 249 -52.41 9.95 -9.52
N GLY A 250 -51.79 10.05 -10.70
CA GLY A 250 -51.43 11.31 -11.36
C GLY A 250 -50.95 11.04 -12.78
N VAL A 251 -51.90 10.89 -13.72
CA VAL A 251 -51.70 10.58 -15.13
C VAL A 251 -50.94 11.72 -15.84
N GLY A 252 -49.86 11.37 -16.55
CA GLY A 252 -49.48 12.05 -17.81
C GLY A 252 -48.16 12.82 -17.84
N SER A 253 -47.03 12.11 -18.01
CA SER A 253 -46.07 12.46 -19.08
C SER A 253 -45.18 11.26 -19.43
N ARG A 254 -45.49 10.68 -20.59
CA ARG A 254 -44.64 9.93 -21.54
C ARG A 254 -43.28 10.63 -21.74
N LEU A 255 -42.12 10.06 -22.14
CA LEU A 255 -41.58 8.79 -22.66
C LEU A 255 -40.05 8.92 -22.42
N ALA A 256 -39.30 7.94 -21.94
CA ALA A 256 -38.63 6.94 -22.76
C ALA A 256 -38.08 5.84 -21.85
N GLY A 257 -38.65 4.65 -21.96
CA GLY A 257 -38.19 3.45 -21.28
C GLY A 257 -38.34 2.26 -22.23
N SER A 258 -37.49 1.26 -22.01
CA SER A 258 -37.26 0.07 -22.82
C SER A 258 -36.31 0.36 -24.00
N LEU A 259 -35.18 -0.34 -24.13
CA LEU A 259 -35.15 -1.76 -24.47
C LEU A 259 -33.92 -2.47 -23.86
N PHE A 260 -34.21 -3.56 -23.12
CA PHE A 260 -33.65 -4.93 -23.27
C PHE A 260 -32.12 -5.17 -23.21
N THR A 261 -31.55 -6.25 -22.64
CA THR A 261 -31.91 -7.33 -21.70
C THR A 261 -30.74 -8.34 -21.75
N THR A 262 -30.52 -9.09 -20.67
CA THR A 262 -30.25 -10.55 -20.67
C THR A 262 -29.00 -11.13 -21.37
N GLU A 263 -28.12 -10.36 -22.03
CA GLU A 263 -26.89 -10.93 -22.64
C GLU A 263 -25.66 -11.01 -21.71
N MET A 264 -25.62 -10.27 -20.59
CA MET A 264 -24.49 -10.36 -19.63
C MET A 264 -24.59 -11.55 -18.65
N LEU A 265 -25.75 -12.19 -18.54
CA LEU A 265 -25.96 -13.38 -17.70
C LEU A 265 -25.64 -14.70 -18.40
N ARG A 266 -25.10 -14.66 -19.64
CA ARG A 266 -24.69 -15.85 -20.40
C ARG A 266 -23.17 -16.04 -20.54
N LEU A 267 -22.37 -15.11 -20.01
CA LEU A 267 -20.90 -15.18 -20.04
C LEU A 267 -20.27 -15.81 -18.78
N LEU A 268 -21.09 -16.35 -17.88
CA LEU A 268 -20.65 -17.11 -16.69
C LEU A 268 -21.02 -18.60 -16.73
N SER A 269 -21.48 -19.14 -17.88
CA SER A 269 -21.85 -20.56 -18.01
C SER A 269 -21.02 -21.40 -18.99
N ASP A 270 -20.16 -20.83 -19.84
CA ASP A 270 -19.39 -21.59 -20.85
C ASP A 270 -17.86 -21.46 -20.71
N SER A 271 -17.29 -21.99 -19.62
CA SER A 271 -15.89 -22.47 -19.66
C SER A 271 -15.59 -23.62 -18.70
N ARG A 272 -16.60 -24.47 -18.41
CA ARG A 272 -16.38 -25.85 -17.95
C ARG A 272 -16.79 -26.81 -19.08
N SER A 273 -15.90 -26.96 -20.05
CA SER A 273 -15.78 -28.14 -20.93
C SER A 273 -14.42 -28.05 -21.64
N GLU A 274 -13.43 -28.76 -21.10
CA GLU A 274 -12.83 -29.97 -21.68
C GLU A 274 -11.67 -29.69 -22.65
N SER A 275 -10.46 -29.95 -22.16
CA SER A 275 -9.61 -31.05 -22.65
C SER A 275 -8.71 -31.52 -21.51
#